data_AF-A0A117KNW5-F1
#
_entry.id   AF-A0A117KNW5-F1
#
_cell.length_a   1.000
_cell.length_b   1.000
_cell.length_c   1.000
_cell.angle_alpha   90.00
_cell.angle_beta   90.00
_cell.angle_gamma   90.00
#
_symmetry.space_group_name_H-M   'P 1'
#
loop_
_entity.id
_entity.type
_entity.pdbx_description
1 polymer ?
#
loop_
_entity_poly.entity_id
_entity_poly.type
_entity_poly.pdbx_seq_one_letter_code
_entity_poly.pdbx_strand_id
1 'polypeptide(L)'
;MSNVQKIRKKQLNFALKFGIPYFLFVIVMYLAVYIGKETIIKIKIFSLPLHYFLVAIFIYPLTWLIFGFYVKKANEMEDNLEKIEGEE
;
A
#
# COMPACT_ATOMS: atom_id res chain seq x y z
N MET A 1 -11.86 -0.32 28.76
CA MET A 1 -11.71 -0.16 27.29
C MET A 1 -11.84 -1.55 26.69
N SER A 2 -12.87 -1.85 25.89
CA SER A 2 -13.07 -3.20 25.35
C SER A 2 -11.92 -3.61 24.44
N ASN A 3 -11.63 -4.91 24.33
CA ASN A 3 -10.56 -5.44 23.46
C ASN A 3 -10.71 -4.91 22.02
N VAL A 4 -11.94 -4.85 21.52
CA VAL A 4 -12.33 -4.25 20.23
C VAL A 4 -11.78 -2.83 20.01
N GLN A 5 -11.85 -1.94 21.00
CA GLN A 5 -11.35 -0.57 20.85
C GLN A 5 -9.83 -0.48 20.81
N LYS A 6 -9.12 -1.35 21.55
CA LYS A 6 -7.65 -1.42 21.51
C LYS A 6 -7.16 -1.88 20.13
N ILE A 7 -7.90 -2.77 19.48
CA ILE A 7 -7.58 -3.32 18.15
C ILE A 7 -7.82 -2.29 17.07
N ARG A 8 -8.98 -1.63 17.05
CA ARG A 8 -9.24 -0.53 16.10
C ARG A 8 -8.17 0.55 16.23
N LYS A 9 -7.69 0.84 17.45
CA LYS A 9 -6.57 1.75 17.66
C LYS A 9 -5.24 1.22 17.10
N LYS A 10 -4.94 -0.08 17.20
CA LYS A 10 -3.76 -0.71 16.58
C LYS A 10 -3.85 -0.72 15.05
N GLN A 11 -4.98 -1.12 14.48
CA GLN A 11 -5.25 -1.10 13.04
C GLN A 11 -5.14 0.33 12.48
N LEU A 12 -5.74 1.31 13.15
CA LEU A 12 -5.65 2.72 12.78
C LEU A 12 -4.20 3.23 12.83
N ASN A 13 -3.46 2.90 13.89
CA ASN A 13 -2.07 3.33 14.04
C ASN A 13 -1.15 2.65 13.01
N PHE A 14 -1.45 1.41 12.62
CA PHE A 14 -0.74 0.71 11.55
C PHE A 14 -1.07 1.32 10.18
N ALA A 15 -2.34 1.60 9.89
CA ALA A 15 -2.77 2.29 8.68
C ALA A 15 -2.14 3.70 8.55
N LEU A 16 -2.07 4.45 9.65
CA LEU A 16 -1.41 5.76 9.71
C LEU A 16 0.10 5.66 9.44
N LYS A 17 0.77 4.62 9.94
CA LYS A 17 2.23 4.45 9.80
C LYS A 17 2.68 3.88 8.47
N PHE A 18 1.87 3.05 7.82
CA PHE A 18 2.26 2.36 6.60
C PHE A 18 1.42 2.76 5.39
N GLY A 19 0.10 2.90 5.56
CA GLY A 19 -0.82 3.27 4.48
C GLY A 19 -0.62 4.69 3.99
N ILE A 20 -0.56 5.67 4.91
CA ILE A 20 -0.41 7.09 4.54
C ILE A 20 0.93 7.38 3.85
N PRO A 21 2.09 6.94 4.39
CA PRO A 21 3.38 7.17 3.71
C PRO A 21 3.45 6.49 2.34
N TYR A 22 2.85 5.30 2.20
CA TYR A 22 2.77 4.61 0.92
C TYR A 22 1.93 5.37 -0.09
N PHE A 23 0.74 5.85 0.30
CA PHE A 23 -0.11 6.68 -0.56
C PHE A 23 0.60 7.97 -1.00
N LEU A 24 1.26 8.64 -0.07
CA LEU A 24 2.09 9.80 -0.35
C LEU A 24 3.20 9.48 -1.36
N PHE A 25 3.90 8.36 -1.18
CA PHE A 25 4.93 7.90 -2.11
C PHE A 25 4.39 7.68 -3.53
N VAL A 26 3.24 7.01 -3.68
CA VAL A 26 2.62 6.79 -4.99
C VAL A 26 2.20 8.12 -5.65
N ILE A 27 1.61 9.04 -4.89
CA ILE A 27 1.22 10.37 -5.38
C ILE A 27 2.45 11.17 -5.84
N VAL A 28 3.52 11.17 -5.04
CA VAL A 28 4.77 11.86 -5.37
C VAL A 28 5.41 11.26 -6.62
N MET A 29 5.46 9.94 -6.73
CA MET A 29 5.95 9.24 -7.93
C MET A 29 5.12 9.61 -9.17
N TYR A 30 3.79 9.63 -9.04
CA TYR A 30 2.91 10.02 -10.13
C TYR A 30 3.14 11.47 -10.57
N LEU A 31 3.25 12.40 -9.62
CA LEU A 31 3.56 13.80 -9.88
C LEU A 31 4.93 13.99 -10.53
N ALA A 32 5.97 13.29 -10.04
CA ALA A 32 7.32 13.35 -10.60
C ALA A 32 7.34 12.89 -12.08
N VAL A 33 6.63 11.81 -12.38
CA VAL A 33 6.48 11.30 -13.75
C VAL A 33 5.68 12.27 -14.63
N TYR A 34 4.63 12.89 -14.08
CA TYR A 34 3.79 13.84 -14.79
C TYR A 34 4.52 15.15 -15.13
N ILE A 35 5.36 15.64 -14.21
CA ILE A 35 6.17 16.86 -14.41
C ILE A 35 7.34 16.56 -15.35
N GLY A 36 7.95 15.38 -15.28
CA GLY A 36 9.03 14.92 -16.18
C GLY A 36 8.59 14.57 -17.61
N LYS A 37 7.36 14.96 -17.99
CA LYS A 37 6.66 14.59 -19.23
C LYS A 37 7.53 14.74 -20.49
N GLU A 38 8.28 15.82 -20.65
CA GLU A 38 9.01 16.09 -21.90
C GLU A 38 10.10 15.06 -22.22
N THR A 39 10.73 14.49 -21.21
CA THR A 39 11.79 13.48 -21.36
C THR A 39 11.22 12.06 -21.43
N ILE A 40 10.19 11.77 -20.64
CA ILE A 40 9.62 10.41 -20.50
C ILE A 40 8.61 10.09 -21.62
N ILE A 41 7.87 11.07 -22.16
CA ILE A 41 6.91 10.83 -23.26
C ILE A 41 7.62 10.40 -24.55
N LYS A 42 8.86 10.84 -24.78
CA LYS A 42 9.58 10.52 -26.02
C LYS A 42 9.98 9.04 -26.11
N ILE A 43 10.07 8.35 -24.97
CA ILE A 43 10.38 6.92 -24.91
C ILE A 43 9.06 6.14 -24.94
N LYS A 44 8.82 5.43 -26.05
CA LYS A 44 7.65 4.56 -26.22
C LYS A 44 8.10 3.11 -26.24
N ILE A 45 7.44 2.27 -25.45
CA ILE A 45 7.58 0.81 -25.49
C ILE A 45 6.28 0.25 -26.06
N PHE A 46 6.35 -0.53 -27.14
CA PHE A 46 5.17 -1.21 -27.73
C PHE A 46 3.94 -0.29 -27.91
N SER A 47 4.13 0.93 -28.40
CA SER A 47 3.11 1.99 -28.62
C SER A 47 2.59 2.75 -27.39
N LEU A 48 2.93 2.34 -26.18
CA LEU A 48 2.57 3.04 -24.95
C LEU A 48 3.73 3.91 -24.42
N PRO A 49 3.43 5.10 -23.85
CA PRO A 49 4.43 5.89 -23.15
C PRO A 49 5.08 5.11 -22.01
N LEU A 50 6.40 5.25 -21.82
CA LEU A 50 7.18 4.54 -20.81
C LEU A 50 6.58 4.59 -19.40
N HIS A 51 5.96 5.72 -19.04
CA HIS A 51 5.34 5.89 -17.72
C HIS A 51 4.19 4.91 -17.44
N TYR A 52 3.36 4.59 -18.42
CA TYR A 52 2.29 3.61 -18.23
C TYR A 52 2.85 2.22 -17.98
N PHE A 53 3.91 1.85 -18.69
CA PHE A 53 4.59 0.58 -18.52
C PHE A 53 5.25 0.48 -17.12
N LEU A 54 5.89 1.55 -16.67
CA LEU A 54 6.55 1.62 -15.36
C LEU A 54 5.52 1.51 -14.22
N VAL A 55 4.38 2.20 -14.34
CA VAL A 55 3.28 2.08 -13.37
C VAL A 55 2.71 0.66 -13.38
N ALA A 56 2.45 0.09 -14.55
CA ALA A 56 1.81 -1.22 -14.66
C ALA A 56 2.69 -2.38 -14.16
N ILE A 57 4.01 -2.34 -14.39
CA ILE A 57 4.91 -3.47 -14.08
C ILE A 57 5.68 -3.28 -12.77
N PHE A 58 5.98 -2.04 -12.37
CA PHE A 58 6.68 -1.81 -11.11
C PHE A 58 5.73 -1.37 -10.01
N ILE A 59 4.95 -0.31 -10.23
CA ILE A 59 4.12 0.25 -9.16
C ILE A 59 3.01 -0.73 -8.78
N TYR A 60 2.28 -1.28 -9.75
CA TYR A 60 1.11 -2.11 -9.46
C TYR A 60 1.44 -3.42 -8.72
N PRO A 61 2.47 -4.21 -9.11
CA PRO A 61 2.84 -5.40 -8.35
C PRO A 61 3.42 -5.05 -6.98
N LEU A 62 4.17 -3.94 -6.87
CA LEU A 62 4.67 -3.46 -5.59
C LEU A 62 3.52 -3.05 -4.65
N THR A 63 2.49 -2.37 -5.18
CA THR A 63 1.25 -2.06 -4.45
C THR A 63 0.61 -3.34 -3.92
N TRP A 64 0.46 -4.34 -4.78
CA TRP A 64 -0.14 -5.62 -4.40
C TRP A 64 0.66 -6.37 -3.34
N LEU A 65 2.00 -6.36 -3.41
CA LEU A 65 2.85 -6.97 -2.39
C LEU A 65 2.70 -6.27 -1.03
N ILE A 66 2.75 -4.93 -1.03
CA ILE A 66 2.58 -4.14 0.20
C ILE A 66 1.17 -4.32 0.77
N PHE A 67 0.16 -4.35 -0.09
CA PHE A 67 -1.22 -4.59 0.31
C PHE A 67 -1.41 -6.00 0.88
N GLY A 68 -0.83 -7.02 0.24
CA GLY A 68 -0.86 -8.40 0.75
C GLY A 68 -0.18 -8.54 2.11
N PHE A 69 0.98 -7.88 2.28
CA PHE A 69 1.65 -7.81 3.58
C PHE A 69 0.77 -7.12 4.64
N TYR A 70 0.12 -6.01 4.27
CA TYR A 70 -0.79 -5.29 5.14
C TYR A 70 -1.97 -6.16 5.59
N VAL A 71 -2.65 -6.83 4.65
CA VAL A 71 -3.79 -7.70 4.95
C VAL A 71 -3.36 -8.87 5.85
N LYS A 72 -2.23 -9.51 5.55
CA LYS A 72 -1.69 -10.59 6.39
C LYS A 72 -1.43 -10.11 7.82
N LYS A 73 -0.79 -8.95 7.98
CA LYS A 73 -0.55 -8.32 9.29
C LYS A 73 -1.84 -7.99 10.05
N ALA A 74 -2.88 -7.56 9.33
CA ALA A 74 -4.17 -7.26 9.91
C ALA A 74 -4.87 -8.54 10.40
N ASN A 75 -4.88 -9.61 9.59
CA ASN A 75 -5.46 -10.90 9.94
C ASN A 75 -4.72 -11.56 11.11
N GLU A 76 -3.38 -11.53 11.13
CA GLU A 76 -2.59 -12.04 12.27
C GLU A 76 -2.93 -11.29 13.57
N MET A 77 -3.29 -10.01 13.51
CA MET A 77 -3.76 -9.28 14.68
C MET A 77 -5.15 -9.72 15.14
N GLU A 78 -6.01 -10.16 14.23
CA GLU A 78 -7.34 -10.71 14.49
C GLU A 78 -7.27 -12.14 15.07
N ASP A 79 -6.47 -13.03 14.45
CA ASP A 79 -6.27 -14.42 14.90
C ASP A 79 -5.68 -14.49 16.33
N ASN A 80 -4.79 -13.55 16.68
CA ASN A 80 -4.24 -13.48 18.03
C ASN A 80 -5.28 -13.12 19.09
N LEU A 81 -6.45 -12.60 18.72
CA LEU A 81 -7.53 -12.28 19.65
C LEU A 81 -8.48 -13.43 19.83
N GLU A 82 -8.84 -14.15 18.76
CA GLU A 82 -9.66 -15.35 18.87
C GLU A 82 -9.00 -16.38 19.80
N LYS A 83 -7.67 -16.46 19.79
CA LYS A 83 -6.92 -17.28 20.75
C LYS A 83 -7.01 -16.81 22.20
N ILE A 84 -7.06 -15.49 22.44
CA ILE A 84 -7.14 -14.93 23.80
C ILE A 84 -8.57 -15.02 24.33
N GLU A 85 -9.58 -14.84 23.48
CA GLU A 85 -11.00 -14.95 23.87
C GLU A 85 -11.50 -16.41 23.94
N GLY A 86 -10.82 -17.36 23.28
CA GLY A 86 -11.14 -18.79 23.36
C GLY A 86 -10.46 -19.57 24.50
N GLU A 87 -9.54 -18.93 25.23
CA GLU A 87 -8.87 -19.51 26.41
C GLU A 87 -9.49 -19.04 27.76
N GLU A 88 -10.54 -18.21 27.73
CA GLU A 88 -11.45 -17.92 28.87
C GLU A 88 -12.72 -18.78 28.79
#